data_AF-A0A6P0CBF1-F1
#
_entry.id   AF-A0A6P0CBF1-F1
#
_cell.length_a   1.000
_cell.length_b   1.000
_cell.length_c   1.000
_cell.angle_alpha   90.00
_cell.angle_beta   90.00
_cell.angle_gamma   90.00
#
_symmetry.space_group_name_H-M   'P 1'
#
loop_
_entity.id
_entity.type
_entity.pdbx_description
1 polymer ?
#
loop_
_entity_poly.entity_id
_entity_poly.type
_entity_poly.pdbx_seq_one_letter_code
_entity_poly.pdbx_strand_id
1 'polypeptide(L)' 'MSYGVKLIVGLIGTLILCVFIGGLSQSISSGFAGFWGGFPFMIIAIIVCGMAVYDFWDECVRKK' A
#
# COMPACT_ATOMS: atom_id res chain seq x y z
N MET A 1 -9.56 -12.72 -18.55
CA MET A 1 -8.28 -12.89 -17.83
C MET A 1 -8.44 -14.04 -16.86
N SER A 2 -7.51 -15.01 -16.84
CA SER A 2 -7.62 -16.18 -15.94
C SER A 2 -7.64 -15.74 -14.48
N TYR A 3 -8.47 -16.37 -13.65
CA TYR A 3 -8.68 -16.01 -12.25
C TYR A 3 -7.37 -16.02 -11.44
N GLY A 4 -6.47 -16.97 -11.76
CA GLY A 4 -5.13 -17.03 -11.15
C GLY A 4 -4.24 -15.86 -11.54
N VAL A 5 -4.36 -15.33 -12.77
CA VAL A 5 -3.57 -14.18 -13.23
C VAL A 5 -4.02 -12.90 -12.52
N LYS A 6 -5.33 -12.71 -12.31
CA LYS A 6 -5.85 -11.57 -11.53
C LYS A 6 -5.30 -11.57 -10.10
N LEU A 7 -5.33 -12.71 -9.42
CA LEU A 7 -4.80 -12.85 -8.06
C LEU A 7 -3.30 -12.56 -7.98
N ILE A 8 -2.50 -13.11 -8.89
CA ILE A 8 -1.05 -12.93 -8.86
C ILE A 8 -0.67 -11.49 -9.20
N VAL A 9 -1.27 -10.90 -10.23
CA VAL A 9 -0.98 -9.53 -10.65
C VAL A 9 -1.48 -8.52 -9.60
N GLY A 10 -2.67 -8.74 -9.04
CA GLY A 10 -3.18 -7.93 -7.93
C GLY A 10 -2.25 -7.98 -6.73
N LEU A 11 -1.79 -9.17 -6.32
CA LEU A 11 -0.93 -9.34 -5.16
C LEU A 11 0.43 -8.65 -5.36
N ILE A 12 1.03 -8.81 -6.54
CA ILE A 12 2.30 -8.17 -6.89
C ILE A 12 2.14 -6.64 -6.90
N GLY A 13 1.05 -6.12 -7.47
CA GLY A 13 0.75 -4.69 -7.49
C GLY A 13 0.61 -4.10 -6.09
N THR A 14 -0.18 -4.75 -5.22
CA THR A 14 -0.38 -4.31 -3.83
C THR A 14 0.93 -4.38 -3.04
N LEU A 15 1.74 -5.43 -3.21
CA LEU A 15 3.04 -5.56 -2.54
C LEU A 15 4.01 -4.45 -2.95
N ILE A 16 4.13 -4.17 -4.24
CA ILE A 16 5.01 -3.09 -4.74
C ILE A 16 4.55 -1.73 -4.19
N LEU A 17 3.25 -1.47 -4.17
CA LEU A 17 2.67 -0.25 -3.64
C LEU A 17 2.96 -0.10 -2.13
N CYS A 18 2.78 -1.17 -1.34
CA CYS A 18 3.08 -1.16 0.09
C CYS A 18 4.57 -0.91 0.38
N VAL A 19 5.47 -1.56 -0.37
CA VAL A 19 6.92 -1.36 -0.23
C VAL A 19 7.31 0.06 -0.62
N PHE A 20 6.74 0.60 -1.70
CA PHE A 20 6.97 1.96 -2.15
C PHE A 20 6.54 2.99 -1.11
N ILE A 21 5.30 2.89 -0.61
CA ILE A 21 4.76 3.82 0.40
C ILE A 21 5.55 3.72 1.72
N GLY A 22 5.92 2.52 2.14
CA GLY A 22 6.78 2.31 3.31
C GLY A 22 8.15 2.98 3.15
N GLY A 23 8.78 2.83 1.98
CA GLY A 23 10.03 3.48 1.63
C GLY A 23 9.92 5.01 1.60
N LEU A 24 8.83 5.55 1.04
CA LEU A 24 8.54 6.98 1.06
C LEU A 24 8.36 7.50 2.50
N SER A 25 7.65 6.75 3.35
CA SER A 25 7.44 7.12 4.75
C SER A 25 8.75 7.21 5.52
N GLN A 26 9.64 6.24 5.33
CA GLN A 26 10.96 6.25 5.94
C GLN A 26 11.80 7.41 5.43
N SER A 27 11.82 7.65 4.12
CA SER A 27 12.59 8.73 3.50
C SER A 27 12.13 10.12 3.96
N ILE A 28 10.82 10.35 4.06
CA ILE A 28 10.27 11.64 4.52
C ILE A 28 10.50 11.85 6.03
N SER A 29 10.27 10.80 6.83
CA SER A 29 10.42 10.89 8.29
C SER A 29 11.88 11.03 8.74
N SER A 30 12.84 10.45 8.00
CA SER A 30 14.27 10.54 8.33
C SER A 30 14.97 11.71 7.63
N GLY A 31 14.53 12.07 6.42
CA GLY A 31 15.23 13.02 5.56
C GLY A 31 14.70 14.46 5.57
N PHE A 32 13.38 14.67 5.75
CA PHE A 32 12.76 15.99 5.50
C PHE A 32 12.16 16.68 6.73
N ALA A 33 11.55 15.95 7.66
CA ALA A 33 10.63 16.58 8.62
C ALA A 33 10.80 16.15 10.09
N GLY A 34 11.71 15.21 10.39
CA GLY A 34 11.84 14.59 11.72
C GLY A 34 10.58 13.81 12.14
N PHE A 35 10.55 13.31 13.38
CA PHE A 35 9.46 12.45 13.87
C PHE A 35 8.08 13.13 13.81
N TRP A 36 8.01 14.42 14.16
CA TRP A 36 6.77 15.19 14.20
C TRP A 36 6.21 15.54 12.81
N GLY A 37 7.06 15.77 11.82
CA GLY A 37 6.61 15.99 10.45
C GLY A 37 6.36 14.69 9.68
N GLY A 38 6.98 13.58 10.09
CA GLY A 38 6.72 12.24 9.55
C GLY A 38 5.42 11.60 10.06
N PHE A 39 4.94 11.99 11.25
CA PHE A 39 3.72 11.45 11.84
C PHE A 39 2.45 11.59 10.98
N PRO A 40 2.10 12.77 10.43
CA PRO A 40 0.94 12.89 9.53
C PRO A 40 1.10 12.05 8.27
N PHE A 41 2.31 11.91 7.73
CA PHE A 41 2.58 11.05 6.58
C PHE A 41 2.39 9.56 6.91
N MET A 42 2.81 9.14 8.11
CA MET A 42 2.63 7.77 8.58
C MET A 42 1.14 7.38 8.67
N ILE A 43 0.27 8.29 9.13
CA ILE A 43 -1.18 8.06 9.17
C ILE A 43 -1.75 7.87 7.76
N ILE A 44 -1.36 8.75 6.82
CA ILE A 44 -1.80 8.65 5.42
C ILE A 44 -1.30 7.34 4.80
N ALA A 45 -0.04 6.97 5.03
CA ALA A 45 0.54 5.72 4.55
C ALA A 45 -0.23 4.49 5.04
N ILE A 46 -0.63 4.45 6.32
CA ILE A 46 -1.43 3.35 6.88
C ILE A 46 -2.80 3.29 6.22
N ILE A 47 -3.47 4.43 6.03
CA ILE A 47 -4.79 4.48 5.39
C ILE A 47 -4.71 4.00 3.94
N VAL A 48 -3.72 4.46 3.17
CA VAL A 48 -3.55 4.06 1.77
C VAL A 48 -3.18 2.58 1.64
N CYS A 49 -2.29 2.06 2.48
CA CYS A 49 -2.01 0.62 2.52
C CYS A 49 -3.26 -0.19 2.87
N GLY A 50 -4.08 0.27 3.83
CA GLY A 50 -5.35 -0.36 4.18
C GLY A 50 -6.34 -0.37 3.01
N MET A 51 -6.45 0.74 2.27
CA MET A 51 -7.27 0.82 1.06
C MET A 51 -6.75 -0.09 -0.05
N ALA A 52 -5.44 -0.16 -0.27
CA ALA A 52 -4.85 -1.02 -1.29
C ALA A 52 -5.05 -2.52 -0.99
N VAL A 53 -5.02 -2.91 0.28
CA VAL A 53 -5.36 -4.28 0.71
C VAL A 53 -6.86 -4.54 0.56
N TYR A 54 -7.71 -3.57 0.88
CA TYR A 54 -9.15 -3.68 0.69
C TYR A 54 -9.52 -3.82 -0.80
N ASP A 55 -8.91 -3.02 -1.66
CA ASP A 55 -9.07 -3.08 -3.11
C ASP A 55 -8.63 -4.44 -3.67
N PHE A 56 -7.46 -4.94 -3.24
CA PHE A 56 -7.04 -6.30 -3.57
C PHE A 56 -8.07 -7.37 -3.14
N TRP A 57 -8.64 -7.22 -1.94
CA TRP A 57 -9.64 -8.13 -1.44
C TRP A 57 -10.96 -8.04 -2.24
N ASP A 58 -11.47 -6.85 -2.52
CA ASP A 58 -12.72 -6.65 -3.24
C ASP A 58 -12.61 -7.10 -4.71
N GLU A 59 -11.49 -6.79 -5.37
CA GLU A 59 -11.30 -7.04 -6.80
C GLU A 59 -10.84 -8.49 -7.11
N CYS A 60 -10.02 -9.10 -6.23
CA CYS A 60 -9.41 -10.42 -6.47
C CYS A 60 -10.01 -11.55 -5.62
N VAL A 61 -10.44 -11.26 -4.38
CA VAL A 61 -10.89 -12.29 -3.42
C VAL A 61 -12.42 -12.38 -3.38
N ARG A 62 -13.11 -11.25 -3.39
CA ARG A 62 -14.58 -11.21 -3.33
C ARG A 62 -15.17 -11.60 -4.68
N LYS A 63 -15.41 -12.90 -4.84
CA LYS A 63 -16.19 -13.45 -5.95
C LYS A 63 -17.59 -12.83 -5.97
N LYS A 64 -17.84 -12.01 -6.99
CA LYS A 64 -19.21 -11.74 -7.46
C LYS A 64 -19.52 -12.66 -8.64
#